data_AF-A0A8H6BQ00-F1
#
_entry.id   AF-A0A8H6BQ00-F1
#
_cell.length_a   1.000
_cell.length_b   1.000
_cell.length_c   1.000
_cell.angle_alpha   90.00
_cell.angle_beta   90.00
_cell.angle_gamma   90.00
#
_symmetry.space_group_name_H-M   'P 1'
#
loop_
_entity.id
_entity.type
_entity.pdbx_description
1 polymer ?
#
loop_
_entity_poly.entity_id
_entity_poly.type
_entity_poly.pdbx_seq_one_letter_code
_entity_poly.pdbx_strand_id
1 'polypeptide(L)'
;MASIAIVSGGTATNSILDIFQKLSSISVDDKKAKGKVSYILPISDNGGSTSEIIRVLGGCSVGDIRSRITRLIPDESSGIRDLLSHRLPNDSALAKQEWEQIIEGSHTLWANVDPPCRQILRSFLIHVHVEILKRSKNPSKNFRLELASVGNMFLTGARLFCGSLDSSIELMLRLSKVPPNIQVLPCINTNFTYHISALLADGTIVTGQSQISHPSLPSCSSTNTLTDQNMSSFQNMSSFTDDFIIHPNQVVKDDQVGSGNAKCSLCHQIDSACNKEKANDNDDDDEDDEELEEPSYIHPELRKSQLYFNKNDTIPLPSPY
;
A
#
# COMPACT_ATOMS: atom_id res chain seq x y z
N MET A 1 -17.77 13.43 28.99
CA MET A 1 -16.53 13.14 28.21
C MET A 1 -16.70 13.74 26.83
N ALA A 2 -15.69 14.45 26.31
CA ALA A 2 -15.64 14.82 24.90
C ALA A 2 -15.23 13.60 24.05
N SER A 3 -15.83 13.48 22.86
CA SER A 3 -15.39 12.57 21.80
C SER A 3 -15.10 13.41 20.57
N ILE A 4 -13.85 13.39 20.11
CA ILE A 4 -13.36 14.28 19.05
C ILE A 4 -12.99 13.41 17.84
N ALA A 5 -13.63 13.66 16.69
CA ALA A 5 -13.25 13.07 15.41
C ALA A 5 -12.53 14.13 14.57
N ILE A 6 -11.37 13.75 14.01
CA ILE A 6 -10.47 14.65 13.28
C ILE A 6 -10.26 14.03 11.90
N VAL A 7 -10.91 14.59 10.88
CA VAL A 7 -10.72 14.19 9.48
C VAL A 7 -9.65 15.10 8.88
N SER A 8 -8.49 14.56 8.48
CA SER A 8 -7.41 15.38 7.91
C SER A 8 -6.31 14.58 7.21
N GLY A 9 -5.48 15.24 6.40
CA GLY A 9 -4.20 14.69 5.91
C GLY A 9 -3.03 14.81 6.91
N GLY A 10 -1.81 14.62 6.40
CA GLY A 10 -0.56 14.62 7.16
C GLY A 10 -0.17 15.94 7.83
N THR A 11 0.60 16.78 7.13
CA THR A 11 1.52 17.75 7.74
C THR A 11 0.84 18.83 8.59
N ALA A 12 -0.25 19.45 8.13
CA ALA A 12 -0.91 20.54 8.85
C ALA A 12 -1.43 20.11 10.23
N THR A 13 -2.12 18.97 10.31
CA THR A 13 -2.67 18.44 11.57
C THR A 13 -1.59 17.85 12.49
N ASN A 14 -0.37 17.62 12.00
CA ASN A 14 0.76 17.29 12.88
C ASN A 14 1.16 18.48 13.76
N SER A 15 1.00 19.71 13.29
CA SER A 15 1.38 20.94 14.02
C SER A 15 0.43 21.34 15.15
N ILE A 16 -0.76 20.75 15.22
CA ILE A 16 -1.81 21.04 16.22
C ILE A 16 -2.21 19.81 17.05
N LEU A 17 -1.38 18.76 17.01
CA LEU A 17 -1.63 17.47 17.65
C LEU A 17 -1.73 17.57 19.18
N ASP A 18 -0.92 18.44 19.78
CA ASP A 18 -0.88 18.68 21.22
C ASP A 18 -2.20 19.28 21.75
N ILE A 19 -2.88 20.10 20.94
CA ILE A 19 -4.20 20.68 21.27
C ILE A 19 -5.21 19.55 21.47
N PHE A 20 -5.29 18.60 20.54
CA PHE A 20 -6.22 17.48 20.64
C PHE A 20 -5.88 16.53 21.80
N GLN A 21 -4.59 16.31 22.07
CA GLN A 21 -4.15 15.57 23.26
C GLN A 21 -4.58 16.27 24.56
N LYS A 22 -4.39 17.59 24.67
CA LYS A 22 -4.87 18.40 25.81
C LYS A 22 -6.39 18.37 25.95
N LEU A 23 -7.14 18.53 24.86
CA LEU A 23 -8.61 18.42 24.87
C LEU A 23 -9.09 17.03 25.32
N SER A 24 -8.32 15.96 25.04
CA SER A 24 -8.63 14.61 25.51
C SER A 24 -8.35 14.36 26.99
N SER A 25 -7.46 15.14 27.61
CA SER A 25 -7.09 15.00 29.03
C SER A 25 -7.92 15.88 29.97
N ILE A 26 -8.68 16.85 29.45
CA ILE A 26 -9.63 17.66 30.23
C ILE A 26 -10.81 16.77 30.66
N SER A 27 -10.80 16.34 31.93
CA SER A 27 -11.95 15.72 32.59
C SER A 27 -12.93 16.80 33.04
N VAL A 28 -14.21 16.64 32.67
CA VAL A 28 -15.28 17.58 33.04
C VAL A 28 -15.76 17.37 34.49
N ASP A 29 -15.52 16.21 35.07
CA ASP A 29 -15.90 15.82 36.44
C ASP A 29 -14.76 14.98 37.08
N ASP A 30 -14.78 14.81 38.41
CA ASP A 30 -13.82 14.00 39.22
C ASP A 30 -13.72 12.49 38.86
N LYS A 31 -14.32 12.07 37.76
CA LYS A 31 -14.23 10.71 37.22
C LYS A 31 -13.06 10.63 36.23
N LYS A 32 -12.09 9.75 36.54
CA LYS A 32 -10.82 9.46 35.81
C LYS A 32 -10.94 9.00 34.34
N ALA A 33 -12.03 9.31 33.63
CA ALA A 33 -12.27 8.88 32.26
C ALA A 33 -11.79 9.93 31.25
N LYS A 34 -10.69 9.63 30.54
CA LYS A 34 -10.15 10.46 29.46
C LYS A 34 -11.14 10.54 28.29
N GLY A 35 -11.18 11.69 27.60
CA GLY A 35 -11.92 11.86 26.36
C GLY A 35 -11.37 10.98 25.23
N LYS A 36 -12.24 10.61 24.28
CA LYS A 36 -11.86 9.80 23.12
C LYS A 36 -11.45 10.69 21.95
N VAL A 37 -10.38 10.33 21.24
CA VAL A 37 -9.94 11.02 20.02
C VAL A 37 -9.78 10.01 18.89
N SER A 38 -10.38 10.29 17.73
CA SER A 38 -10.27 9.46 16.53
C SER A 38 -9.71 10.30 15.38
N TYR A 39 -8.52 9.94 14.89
CA TYR A 39 -7.91 10.52 13.69
C TYR A 39 -8.34 9.70 12.47
N ILE A 40 -9.00 10.32 11.50
CA ILE A 40 -9.45 9.71 10.26
C ILE A 40 -8.59 10.29 9.13
N LEU A 41 -7.83 9.42 8.45
CA LEU A 41 -6.74 9.83 7.56
C LEU A 41 -6.93 9.29 6.14
N PRO A 42 -6.50 10.04 5.10
CA PRO A 42 -6.54 9.58 3.73
C PRO A 42 -5.56 8.44 3.48
N ILE A 43 -5.89 7.61 2.49
CA ILE A 43 -5.06 6.51 1.98
C ILE A 43 -4.71 6.68 0.49
N SER A 44 -4.68 7.94 0.02
CA SER A 44 -4.45 8.32 -1.37
C SER A 44 -3.03 8.79 -1.69
N ASP A 45 -2.15 8.94 -0.68
CA ASP A 45 -0.79 9.43 -0.88
C ASP A 45 0.05 8.43 -1.70
N ASN A 46 0.48 8.87 -2.88
CA ASN A 46 1.28 8.11 -3.82
C ASN A 46 2.70 8.70 -3.98
N GLY A 47 3.28 9.25 -2.91
CA GLY A 47 4.62 9.85 -2.92
C GLY A 47 5.73 9.05 -2.20
N GLY A 48 6.97 9.18 -2.70
CA GLY A 48 8.20 8.70 -2.04
C GLY A 48 8.18 7.23 -1.61
N SER A 49 8.42 6.97 -0.32
CA SER A 49 8.36 5.62 0.26
C SER A 49 7.05 4.90 -0.02
N THR A 50 5.93 5.64 -0.09
CA THR A 50 4.61 5.03 -0.23
C THR A 50 4.38 4.58 -1.66
N SER A 51 4.72 5.40 -2.67
CA SER A 51 4.72 4.97 -4.07
C SER A 51 5.60 3.75 -4.30
N GLU A 52 6.79 3.69 -3.69
CA GLU A 52 7.72 2.58 -3.89
C GLU A 52 7.17 1.26 -3.33
N ILE A 53 6.48 1.32 -2.19
CA ILE A 53 5.77 0.17 -1.60
C ILE A 53 4.59 -0.25 -2.49
N ILE A 54 3.72 0.68 -2.88
CA ILE A 54 2.54 0.38 -3.72
C ILE A 54 2.98 -0.23 -5.06
N ARG A 55 4.06 0.30 -5.65
CA ARG A 55 4.61 -0.15 -6.93
C ARG A 55 5.11 -1.60 -6.91
N VAL A 56 5.75 -2.02 -5.82
CA VAL A 56 6.34 -3.36 -5.71
C VAL A 56 5.36 -4.33 -5.06
N LEU A 57 4.82 -3.97 -3.89
CA LEU A 57 4.01 -4.85 -3.03
C LEU A 57 2.49 -4.65 -3.18
N GLY A 58 2.06 -3.64 -3.92
CA GLY A 58 0.64 -3.30 -4.08
C GLY A 58 -0.01 -2.68 -2.83
N GLY A 59 -1.26 -2.31 -3.03
CA GLY A 59 -2.22 -2.01 -1.98
C GLY A 59 -2.27 -0.55 -1.48
N CYS A 60 -2.93 -0.36 -0.33
CA CYS A 60 -3.27 0.96 0.20
C CYS A 60 -2.05 1.81 0.62
N SER A 61 -2.19 3.13 0.53
CA SER A 61 -1.21 4.08 1.08
C SER A 61 -1.18 4.03 2.62
N VAL A 62 0.02 3.86 3.18
CA VAL A 62 0.25 3.79 4.64
C VAL A 62 0.94 5.03 5.23
N GLY A 63 1.34 5.98 4.39
CA GLY A 63 2.23 7.09 4.73
C GLY A 63 1.71 8.02 5.83
N ASP A 64 0.53 8.61 5.60
CA ASP A 64 -0.11 9.54 6.55
C ASP A 64 -0.52 8.85 7.87
N ILE A 65 -1.01 7.62 7.78
CA ILE A 65 -1.37 6.77 8.93
C ILE A 65 -0.16 6.55 9.83
N ARG A 66 0.95 6.05 9.26
CA ARG A 66 2.20 5.87 9.99
C ARG A 66 2.70 7.19 10.58
N SER A 67 2.65 8.27 9.79
CA SER A 67 3.10 9.62 10.20
C SER A 67 2.29 10.18 11.38
N ARG A 68 0.99 9.86 11.48
CA ARG A 68 0.17 10.17 12.65
C ARG A 68 0.54 9.29 13.84
N ILE A 69 0.62 7.98 13.65
CA ILE A 69 0.90 7.02 14.74
C ILE A 69 2.22 7.36 15.41
N THR A 70 3.31 7.60 14.67
CA THR A 70 4.63 7.87 15.30
C THR A 70 4.64 9.10 16.19
N ARG A 71 3.80 10.11 15.92
CA ARG A 71 3.66 11.32 16.75
C ARG A 71 2.73 11.13 17.96
N LEU A 72 1.97 10.05 18.00
CA LEU A 72 1.15 9.63 19.14
C LEU A 72 1.90 8.69 20.10
N ILE A 73 3.08 8.20 19.71
CA ILE A 73 3.93 7.34 20.54
C ILE A 73 4.47 8.14 21.72
N PRO A 74 4.17 7.74 22.96
CA PRO A 74 4.56 8.48 24.16
C PRO A 74 6.06 8.31 24.44
N ASP A 75 6.63 9.18 25.28
CA ASP A 75 8.08 9.29 25.46
C ASP A 75 8.74 8.06 26.12
N GLU A 76 8.00 7.29 26.92
CA GLU A 76 8.42 5.98 27.43
C GLU A 76 8.58 4.91 26.33
N SER A 77 8.19 5.21 25.09
CA SER A 77 8.38 4.36 23.91
C SER A 77 9.17 5.08 22.79
N SER A 78 10.01 6.05 23.18
CA SER A 78 10.84 6.85 22.26
C SER A 78 11.68 5.99 21.30
N GLY A 79 12.32 4.90 21.73
CA GLY A 79 13.05 4.03 20.80
C GLY A 79 12.19 3.40 19.69
N ILE A 80 10.92 3.09 19.96
CA ILE A 80 9.97 2.61 18.95
C ILE A 80 9.57 3.76 18.02
N ARG A 81 9.39 4.96 18.56
CA ARG A 81 9.12 6.18 17.78
C ARG A 81 10.25 6.51 16.83
N ASP A 82 11.49 6.44 17.28
CA ASP A 82 12.68 6.77 16.50
C ASP A 82 12.86 5.75 15.38
N LEU A 83 12.79 4.45 15.69
CA LEU A 83 12.80 3.36 14.71
C LEU A 83 11.71 3.52 13.62
N LEU A 84 10.44 3.74 14.01
CA LEU A 84 9.33 3.81 13.06
C LEU A 84 9.25 5.17 12.33
N SER A 85 9.89 6.21 12.85
CA SER A 85 10.05 7.50 12.16
C SER A 85 11.20 7.48 11.14
N HIS A 86 12.14 6.54 11.28
CA HIS A 86 13.37 6.47 10.49
C HIS A 86 13.14 6.39 8.97
N ARG A 87 14.06 7.01 8.23
CA ARG A 87 14.18 6.95 6.77
C ARG A 87 15.58 6.49 6.44
N LEU A 88 15.69 5.56 5.49
CA LEU A 88 17.00 5.11 5.03
C LEU A 88 17.74 6.24 4.29
N PRO A 89 19.08 6.19 4.20
CA PRO A 89 19.88 7.12 3.42
C PRO A 89 19.41 7.25 1.97
N ASN A 90 19.58 8.44 1.38
CA ASN A 90 19.25 8.67 -0.03
C ASN A 90 20.25 7.99 -1.02
N ASP A 91 21.32 7.38 -0.51
CA ASP A 91 22.26 6.57 -1.30
C ASP A 91 21.85 5.09 -1.25
N SER A 92 21.74 4.44 -2.40
CA SER A 92 21.21 3.07 -2.51
C SER A 92 22.10 2.02 -1.85
N ALA A 93 23.43 2.18 -1.88
CA ALA A 93 24.35 1.23 -1.26
C ALA A 93 24.31 1.34 0.28
N LEU A 94 24.34 2.57 0.81
CA LEU A 94 24.19 2.83 2.24
C LEU A 94 22.81 2.41 2.75
N ALA A 95 21.74 2.69 2.01
CA ALA A 95 20.38 2.27 2.34
C ALA A 95 20.25 0.75 2.44
N LYS A 96 20.86 0.02 1.50
CA LYS A 96 20.90 -1.44 1.53
C LYS A 96 21.65 -1.96 2.77
N GLN A 97 22.85 -1.47 3.01
CA GLN A 97 23.67 -1.86 4.17
C GLN A 97 22.96 -1.58 5.51
N GLU A 98 22.31 -0.43 5.64
CA GLU A 98 21.60 -0.06 6.87
C GLU A 98 20.31 -0.87 7.05
N TRP A 99 19.57 -1.14 5.96
CA TRP A 99 18.40 -2.03 6.00
C TRP A 99 18.78 -3.45 6.46
N GLU A 100 19.88 -4.00 5.93
CA GLU A 100 20.41 -5.31 6.34
C GLU A 100 20.72 -5.32 7.85
N GLN A 101 21.40 -4.30 8.39
CA GLN A 101 21.66 -4.20 9.84
C GLN A 101 20.38 -4.07 10.68
N ILE A 102 19.35 -3.38 10.17
CA ILE A 102 18.04 -3.28 10.85
C ILE A 102 17.36 -4.66 10.87
N ILE A 103 17.40 -5.40 9.76
CA ILE A 103 16.82 -6.74 9.60
C ILE A 103 17.57 -7.81 10.40
N GLU A 104 18.90 -7.74 10.51
CA GLU A 104 19.70 -8.55 11.42
C GLU A 104 19.44 -8.22 12.89
N GLY A 105 18.98 -7.00 13.16
CA GLY A 105 18.82 -6.49 14.52
C GLY A 105 20.13 -6.00 15.14
N SER A 106 21.17 -5.78 14.34
CA SER A 106 22.49 -5.26 14.75
C SER A 106 22.53 -3.73 14.79
N HIS A 107 21.62 -3.04 14.09
CA HIS A 107 21.59 -1.57 14.02
C HIS A 107 21.28 -0.87 15.35
N THR A 108 21.86 0.33 15.55
CA THR A 108 21.77 1.11 16.80
C THR A 108 20.36 1.61 17.14
N LEU A 109 19.46 1.74 16.16
CA LEU A 109 18.04 2.07 16.39
C LEU A 109 17.33 1.09 17.35
N TRP A 110 17.84 -0.13 17.47
CA TRP A 110 17.30 -1.13 18.40
C TRP A 110 17.72 -0.94 19.86
N ALA A 111 18.66 -0.05 20.17
CA ALA A 111 19.24 0.10 21.51
C ALA A 111 18.22 0.52 22.58
N ASN A 112 17.26 1.37 22.21
CA ASN A 112 16.23 1.93 23.11
C ASN A 112 14.86 1.23 22.97
N VAL A 113 14.82 0.02 22.40
CA VAL A 113 13.59 -0.75 22.19
C VAL A 113 13.56 -1.96 23.13
N ASP A 114 12.48 -2.09 23.92
CA ASP A 114 12.26 -3.23 24.83
C ASP A 114 12.52 -4.57 24.11
N PRO A 115 13.35 -5.49 24.65
CA PRO A 115 13.76 -6.70 23.92
C PRO A 115 12.61 -7.56 23.36
N PRO A 116 11.47 -7.76 24.05
CA PRO A 116 10.32 -8.46 23.47
C PRO A 116 9.70 -7.70 22.29
N CYS A 117 9.52 -6.38 22.41
CA CYS A 117 8.99 -5.54 21.34
C CYS A 117 9.92 -5.52 20.13
N ARG A 118 11.24 -5.48 20.35
CA ARG A 118 12.25 -5.58 19.30
C ARG A 118 12.07 -6.84 18.44
N GLN A 119 11.88 -8.01 19.06
CA GLN A 119 11.68 -9.24 18.29
C GLN A 119 10.39 -9.19 17.46
N ILE A 120 9.27 -8.74 18.04
CA ILE A 120 8.00 -8.63 17.34
C ILE A 120 8.10 -7.66 16.15
N LEU A 121 8.60 -6.43 16.38
CA LEU A 121 8.77 -5.41 15.33
C LEU A 121 9.68 -5.94 14.19
N ARG A 122 10.79 -6.60 14.56
CA ARG A 122 11.74 -7.19 13.62
C ARG A 122 11.13 -8.32 12.80
N SER A 123 10.24 -9.16 13.35
CA SER A 123 9.54 -10.20 12.59
C SER A 123 8.72 -9.63 11.43
N PHE A 124 8.04 -8.50 11.61
CA PHE A 124 7.28 -7.85 10.52
C PHE A 124 8.19 -7.17 9.49
N LEU A 125 9.34 -6.63 9.92
CA LEU A 125 10.36 -6.09 9.00
C LEU A 125 11.00 -7.22 8.16
N ILE A 126 11.29 -8.38 8.76
CA ILE A 126 11.75 -9.58 8.03
C ILE A 126 10.67 -10.04 7.05
N HIS A 127 9.40 -10.08 7.47
CA HIS A 127 8.30 -10.52 6.60
C HIS A 127 8.16 -9.62 5.35
N VAL A 128 8.11 -8.29 5.50
CA VAL A 128 8.06 -7.39 4.32
C VAL A 128 9.31 -7.48 3.46
N HIS A 129 10.48 -7.74 4.05
CA HIS A 129 11.71 -7.96 3.28
C HIS A 129 11.62 -9.22 2.41
N VAL A 130 11.10 -10.33 2.93
CA VAL A 130 10.83 -11.56 2.15
C VAL A 130 9.81 -11.30 1.04
N GLU A 131 8.74 -10.55 1.32
CA GLU A 131 7.75 -10.19 0.31
C GLU A 131 8.31 -9.33 -0.82
N ILE A 132 9.31 -8.48 -0.55
CA ILE A 132 10.06 -7.73 -1.56
C ILE A 132 10.94 -8.67 -2.39
N LEU A 133 11.68 -9.59 -1.76
CA LEU A 133 12.57 -10.52 -2.46
C LEU A 133 11.82 -11.49 -3.38
N LYS A 134 10.57 -11.85 -3.06
CA LYS A 134 9.71 -12.63 -3.98
C LYS A 134 9.49 -11.92 -5.33
N ARG A 135 9.37 -10.59 -5.30
CA ARG A 135 9.04 -9.75 -6.46
C ARG A 135 10.27 -9.23 -7.21
N SER A 136 11.46 -9.29 -6.62
CA SER A 136 12.71 -8.88 -7.28
C SER A 136 13.20 -9.84 -8.38
N LYS A 137 12.42 -10.86 -8.75
CA LYS A 137 12.66 -11.65 -9.98
C LYS A 137 12.58 -10.77 -11.22
N ASN A 138 11.60 -9.86 -11.27
CA ASN A 138 11.44 -8.90 -12.36
C ASN A 138 12.26 -7.63 -12.05
N PRO A 139 13.25 -7.25 -12.89
CA PRO A 139 14.09 -6.07 -12.63
C PRO A 139 13.31 -4.76 -12.49
N SER A 140 12.15 -4.65 -13.14
CA SER A 140 11.28 -3.48 -13.00
C SER A 140 10.64 -3.40 -11.60
N LYS A 141 10.40 -4.54 -10.93
CA LYS A 141 9.83 -4.64 -9.57
C LYS A 141 10.91 -4.62 -8.47
N ASN A 142 12.19 -4.36 -8.79
CA ASN A 142 13.26 -4.14 -7.81
C ASN A 142 12.95 -2.95 -6.89
N PHE A 143 13.03 -3.16 -5.57
CA PHE A 143 12.68 -2.14 -4.57
C PHE A 143 13.85 -1.22 -4.23
N ARG A 144 13.64 0.09 -4.32
CA ARG A 144 14.61 1.14 -3.96
C ARG A 144 14.60 1.44 -2.48
N LEU A 145 15.55 0.86 -1.75
CA LEU A 145 15.70 1.06 -0.31
C LEU A 145 15.98 2.52 0.05
N GLU A 146 16.62 3.30 -0.83
CA GLU A 146 16.90 4.73 -0.60
C GLU A 146 15.65 5.62 -0.48
N LEU A 147 14.48 5.13 -0.91
CA LEU A 147 13.20 5.83 -0.70
C LEU A 147 12.48 5.38 0.57
N ALA A 148 12.92 4.30 1.20
CA ALA A 148 12.16 3.60 2.23
C ALA A 148 12.11 4.36 3.55
N SER A 149 11.04 4.10 4.29
CA SER A 149 10.92 4.52 5.69
C SER A 149 10.51 3.33 6.53
N VAL A 150 11.28 3.05 7.58
CA VAL A 150 11.17 1.82 8.38
C VAL A 150 9.76 1.63 8.93
N GLY A 151 9.07 2.69 9.36
CA GLY A 151 7.68 2.62 9.78
C GLY A 151 6.69 2.26 8.67
N ASN A 152 6.90 2.73 7.43
CA ASN A 152 6.06 2.33 6.30
C ASN A 152 6.28 0.84 5.98
N MET A 153 7.54 0.39 6.02
CA MET A 153 7.89 -1.02 5.83
C MET A 153 7.24 -1.89 6.90
N PHE A 154 7.35 -1.50 8.17
CA PHE A 154 6.71 -2.17 9.30
C PHE A 154 5.19 -2.28 9.13
N LEU A 155 4.50 -1.16 8.87
CA LEU A 155 3.04 -1.14 8.76
C LEU A 155 2.55 -1.93 7.54
N THR A 156 3.34 -1.97 6.46
CA THR A 156 3.08 -2.81 5.28
C THR A 156 3.28 -4.30 5.61
N GLY A 157 4.37 -4.67 6.28
CA GLY A 157 4.59 -6.05 6.73
C GLY A 157 3.49 -6.54 7.68
N ALA A 158 3.05 -5.68 8.61
CA ALA A 158 1.90 -5.96 9.45
C ALA A 158 0.60 -6.11 8.64
N ARG A 159 0.36 -5.27 7.62
CA ARG A 159 -0.83 -5.37 6.73
C ARG A 159 -0.84 -6.70 5.97
N LEU A 160 0.29 -7.05 5.34
CA LEU A 160 0.44 -8.28 4.55
C LEU A 160 0.27 -9.52 5.44
N PHE A 161 0.88 -9.55 6.62
CA PHE A 161 0.73 -10.65 7.58
C PHE A 161 -0.70 -10.80 8.12
N CYS A 162 -1.37 -9.69 8.43
CA CYS A 162 -2.73 -9.71 8.99
C CYS A 162 -3.84 -9.82 7.92
N GLY A 163 -3.52 -9.64 6.62
CA GLY A 163 -4.51 -9.49 5.56
C GLY A 163 -5.46 -8.29 5.73
N SER A 164 -5.10 -7.29 6.55
CA SER A 164 -6.02 -6.23 6.98
C SER A 164 -5.27 -4.96 7.41
N LEU A 165 -5.66 -3.81 6.82
CA LEU A 165 -5.16 -2.50 7.19
C LEU A 165 -5.54 -2.10 8.62
N ASP A 166 -6.82 -2.22 9.01
CA ASP A 166 -7.27 -1.87 10.37
C ASP A 166 -6.54 -2.70 11.44
N SER A 167 -6.29 -3.98 11.17
CA SER A 167 -5.57 -4.87 12.08
C SER A 167 -4.10 -4.49 12.23
N SER A 168 -3.45 -4.07 11.14
CA SER A 168 -2.05 -3.62 11.18
C SER A 168 -1.87 -2.29 11.89
N ILE A 169 -2.85 -1.39 11.77
CA ILE A 169 -2.91 -0.12 12.51
C ILE A 169 -3.08 -0.38 14.00
N GLU A 170 -4.04 -1.22 14.39
CA GLU A 170 -4.28 -1.58 15.80
C GLU A 170 -3.04 -2.25 16.42
N LEU A 171 -2.39 -3.15 15.68
CA LEU A 171 -1.12 -3.75 16.10
C LEU A 171 -0.02 -2.70 16.32
N MET A 172 0.16 -1.76 15.38
CA MET A 172 1.15 -0.69 15.51
C MET A 172 0.85 0.21 16.72
N LEU A 173 -0.41 0.59 16.94
CA LEU A 173 -0.86 1.37 18.09
C LEU A 173 -0.52 0.67 19.42
N ARG A 174 -0.78 -0.64 19.52
CA ARG A 174 -0.53 -1.40 20.76
C ARG A 174 0.95 -1.65 21.03
N LEU A 175 1.73 -2.03 20.01
CA LEU A 175 3.18 -2.23 20.17
C LEU A 175 3.91 -0.95 20.54
N SER A 176 3.45 0.20 20.02
CA SER A 176 4.01 1.51 20.35
C SER A 176 3.39 2.19 21.57
N LYS A 177 2.58 1.47 22.36
CA LYS A 177 1.97 1.92 23.62
C LYS A 177 1.14 3.21 23.49
N VAL A 178 0.56 3.47 22.31
CA VAL A 178 -0.33 4.63 22.11
C VAL A 178 -1.55 4.51 23.04
N PRO A 179 -1.96 5.58 23.75
CA PRO A 179 -3.06 5.52 24.71
C PRO A 179 -4.37 4.94 24.13
N PRO A 180 -5.07 4.03 24.84
CA PRO A 180 -6.23 3.32 24.29
C PRO A 180 -7.47 4.21 24.08
N ASN A 181 -7.46 5.45 24.58
CA ASN A 181 -8.49 6.46 24.27
C ASN A 181 -8.26 7.16 22.92
N ILE A 182 -7.18 6.84 22.21
CA ILE A 182 -6.83 7.36 20.90
C ILE A 182 -7.00 6.26 19.85
N GLN A 183 -7.66 6.60 18.74
CA GLN A 183 -7.79 5.75 17.56
C GLN A 183 -7.20 6.46 16.34
N VAL A 184 -6.57 5.68 15.47
CA VAL A 184 -6.19 6.09 14.11
C VAL A 184 -6.94 5.17 13.16
N LEU A 185 -7.62 5.74 12.17
CA LEU A 185 -8.50 5.04 11.25
C LEU A 185 -8.19 5.50 9.82
N PRO A 186 -8.19 4.61 8.82
CA PRO A 186 -8.21 5.02 7.43
C PRO A 186 -9.60 5.57 7.09
N CYS A 187 -9.69 6.47 6.10
CA CYS A 187 -10.98 6.96 5.61
C CYS A 187 -11.76 5.89 4.82
N ILE A 188 -11.08 4.87 4.31
CA ILE A 188 -11.62 3.70 3.62
C ILE A 188 -10.86 2.48 4.16
N ASN A 189 -11.54 1.47 4.70
CA ASN A 189 -10.90 0.20 5.03
C ASN A 189 -10.78 -0.63 3.75
N THR A 190 -9.54 -0.87 3.33
CA THR A 190 -9.21 -1.56 2.08
C THR A 190 -7.77 -2.05 2.10
N ASN A 191 -7.49 -3.18 1.46
CA ASN A 191 -6.12 -3.58 1.10
C ASN A 191 -5.70 -3.05 -0.27
N PHE A 192 -6.66 -2.74 -1.16
CA PHE A 192 -6.49 -2.24 -2.52
C PHE A 192 -5.93 -0.81 -2.59
N THR A 193 -5.26 -0.48 -3.70
CA THR A 193 -4.78 0.87 -4.02
C THR A 193 -5.94 1.79 -4.41
N TYR A 194 -5.99 3.01 -3.87
CA TYR A 194 -6.92 4.06 -4.31
C TYR A 194 -6.16 5.33 -4.70
N HIS A 195 -6.64 6.01 -5.74
CA HIS A 195 -6.12 7.28 -6.21
C HIS A 195 -7.21 8.35 -6.17
N ILE A 196 -6.81 9.59 -5.88
CA ILE A 196 -7.66 10.76 -6.09
C ILE A 196 -7.37 11.38 -7.46
N SER A 197 -8.38 11.97 -8.07
CA SER A 197 -8.27 12.66 -9.37
C SER A 197 -8.92 14.03 -9.30
N ALA A 198 -8.36 14.99 -10.03
CA ALA A 198 -8.91 16.33 -10.20
C ALA A 198 -9.33 16.52 -11.66
N LEU A 199 -10.56 17.02 -11.85
CA LEU A 199 -11.01 17.56 -13.13
C LEU A 199 -10.66 19.05 -13.16
N LEU A 200 -9.83 19.46 -14.13
CA LEU A 200 -9.43 20.84 -14.34
C LEU A 200 -10.48 21.61 -15.16
N ALA A 201 -10.42 22.94 -15.12
CA ALA A 201 -11.41 23.82 -15.76
C ALA A 201 -11.41 23.76 -17.31
N ASP A 202 -10.33 23.24 -17.91
CA ASP A 202 -10.20 22.97 -19.35
C ASP A 202 -10.77 21.59 -19.75
N GLY A 203 -11.25 20.80 -18.79
CA GLY A 203 -11.72 19.43 -18.98
C GLY A 203 -10.64 18.35 -18.80
N THR A 204 -9.38 18.73 -18.55
CA THR A 204 -8.27 17.77 -18.35
C THR A 204 -8.42 17.05 -17.00
N ILE A 205 -8.23 15.72 -16.97
CA ILE A 205 -8.21 14.93 -15.74
C ILE A 205 -6.76 14.66 -15.32
N VAL A 206 -6.40 15.02 -14.08
CA VAL A 206 -5.12 14.72 -13.44
C VAL A 206 -5.35 13.68 -12.34
N THR A 207 -4.58 12.58 -12.36
CA THR A 207 -4.77 11.44 -11.45
C THR A 207 -3.53 11.21 -10.57
N GLY A 208 -3.76 11.06 -9.27
CA GLY A 208 -2.74 10.86 -8.25
C GLY A 208 -2.50 12.11 -7.41
N GLN A 209 -2.42 11.93 -6.08
CA GLN A 209 -2.27 13.04 -5.13
C GLN A 209 -1.01 13.88 -5.37
N SER A 210 0.11 13.22 -5.70
CA SER A 210 1.38 13.87 -5.99
C SER A 210 1.30 14.71 -7.27
N GLN A 211 0.64 14.19 -8.31
CA GLN A 211 0.46 14.81 -9.63
C GLN A 211 -0.45 16.04 -9.55
N ILE A 212 -1.53 15.97 -8.76
CA ILE A 212 -2.43 17.10 -8.49
C ILE A 212 -1.69 18.21 -7.72
N SER A 213 -0.81 17.84 -6.78
CA SER A 213 -0.11 18.81 -5.93
C SER A 213 1.16 19.40 -6.59
N HIS A 214 1.80 18.64 -7.48
CA HIS A 214 3.05 18.98 -8.16
C HIS A 214 2.94 18.51 -9.62
N PRO A 215 2.33 19.31 -10.51
CA PRO A 215 2.16 18.92 -11.91
C PRO A 215 3.52 18.79 -12.58
N SER A 216 3.78 17.67 -13.23
CA SER A 216 4.84 17.60 -14.23
C SER A 216 4.45 18.45 -15.44
N LEU A 217 5.44 19.01 -16.14
CA LEU A 217 5.21 19.50 -17.50
C LEU A 217 4.57 18.38 -18.33
N PRO A 218 3.59 18.68 -19.22
CA PRO A 218 3.05 17.66 -20.11
C PRO A 218 4.22 17.06 -20.88
N SER A 219 4.38 15.74 -20.79
CA SER A 219 5.27 15.05 -21.70
C SER A 219 4.80 15.38 -23.11
N CYS A 220 5.71 15.77 -23.98
CA CYS A 220 5.46 15.75 -25.42
C CYS A 220 5.35 14.28 -25.83
N SER A 221 4.23 13.64 -25.51
CA SER A 221 3.82 12.39 -26.11
C SER A 221 3.74 12.66 -27.61
N SER A 222 4.67 12.07 -28.35
CA SER A 222 4.72 12.11 -29.80
C SER A 222 3.31 11.93 -30.33
N THR A 223 2.81 12.90 -31.09
CA THR A 223 1.58 12.72 -31.84
C THR A 223 1.80 11.55 -32.77
N ASN A 224 1.25 10.38 -32.42
CA ASN A 224 1.04 9.30 -33.37
C ASN A 224 0.01 9.82 -34.38
N THR A 225 0.50 10.58 -35.36
CA THR A 225 -0.20 10.81 -36.61
C THR A 225 -0.39 9.44 -37.24
N LEU A 226 -1.59 8.89 -37.06
CA LEU A 226 -2.07 7.76 -37.83
C LEU A 226 -2.05 8.20 -39.31
N THR A 227 -0.98 7.86 -40.00
CA THR A 227 -0.91 8.01 -41.45
C THR A 227 -1.82 6.95 -42.06
N ASP A 228 -2.89 7.38 -42.72
CA ASP A 228 -3.83 6.54 -43.46
C ASP A 228 -3.12 5.73 -44.56
N GLN A 229 -2.60 4.55 -44.21
CA GLN A 229 -2.16 3.52 -45.14
C GLN A 229 -2.52 2.12 -44.61
N ASN A 230 -3.83 1.81 -44.61
CA ASN A 230 -4.35 0.46 -44.92
C ASN A 230 -5.89 0.46 -45.02
N MET A 231 -6.43 1.13 -46.04
CA MET A 231 -7.87 1.09 -46.35
C MET A 231 -8.15 0.23 -47.59
N SER A 232 -7.84 -1.07 -47.53
CA SER A 232 -8.25 -2.05 -48.56
C SER A 232 -8.21 -3.51 -48.08
N SER A 233 -9.09 -3.87 -47.15
CA SER A 233 -9.54 -5.25 -46.88
C SER A 233 -10.85 -5.20 -46.08
N PHE A 234 -11.66 -6.26 -46.19
CA PHE A 234 -13.00 -6.39 -45.58
C PHE A 234 -14.13 -5.55 -46.21
N GLN A 235 -14.52 -5.96 -47.42
CA GLN A 235 -15.94 -5.95 -47.81
C GLN A 235 -16.57 -7.30 -47.41
N ASN A 236 -17.90 -7.28 -47.19
CA ASN A 236 -18.77 -8.39 -46.73
C ASN A 236 -18.64 -8.70 -45.21
N MET A 237 -19.71 -8.91 -44.44
CA MET A 237 -21.13 -9.02 -44.81
C MET A 237 -22.10 -8.45 -43.74
N SER A 238 -23.27 -8.06 -44.23
CA SER A 238 -24.48 -7.53 -43.58
C SER A 238 -24.92 -8.06 -42.20
N SER A 239 -25.47 -7.12 -41.41
CA SER A 239 -26.70 -7.22 -40.58
C SER A 239 -26.86 -8.32 -39.53
N PHE A 240 -27.17 -7.91 -38.28
CA PHE A 240 -28.51 -8.11 -37.66
C PHE A 240 -28.66 -7.22 -36.40
N THR A 241 -29.90 -6.98 -35.96
CA THR A 241 -30.26 -6.00 -34.93
C THR A 241 -30.62 -6.64 -33.57
N ASP A 242 -30.71 -5.75 -32.57
CA ASP A 242 -31.50 -5.82 -31.34
C ASP A 242 -31.07 -6.68 -30.13
N ASP A 243 -31.08 -5.98 -28.99
CA ASP A 243 -31.52 -6.35 -27.64
C ASP A 243 -31.10 -7.69 -27.01
N PHE A 244 -30.36 -7.59 -25.90
CA PHE A 244 -30.46 -8.55 -24.81
C PHE A 244 -30.78 -7.90 -23.46
N ILE A 245 -31.89 -8.38 -22.89
CA ILE A 245 -32.54 -7.91 -21.65
C ILE A 245 -31.95 -8.62 -20.42
N ILE A 246 -32.05 -7.97 -19.25
CA ILE A 246 -31.51 -8.43 -17.95
C ILE A 246 -32.50 -9.38 -17.22
N HIS A 247 -31.97 -10.26 -16.37
CA HIS A 247 -32.61 -11.01 -15.23
C HIS A 247 -33.09 -12.48 -15.50
N PRO A 248 -33.36 -13.32 -14.46
CA PRO A 248 -32.34 -13.93 -13.59
C PRO A 248 -32.61 -15.42 -13.17
N ASN A 249 -31.71 -16.02 -12.39
CA ASN A 249 -31.88 -17.12 -11.40
C ASN A 249 -32.88 -18.28 -11.65
N GLN A 250 -32.34 -19.50 -11.85
CA GLN A 250 -32.87 -20.80 -11.35
C GLN A 250 -31.63 -21.66 -10.98
N VAL A 251 -31.39 -22.16 -9.76
CA VAL A 251 -32.15 -23.07 -8.87
C VAL A 251 -32.50 -24.41 -9.53
N VAL A 252 -31.66 -25.43 -9.28
CA VAL A 252 -32.01 -26.85 -9.30
C VAL A 252 -31.34 -27.53 -8.09
N LYS A 253 -31.96 -28.60 -7.59
CA LYS A 253 -31.68 -29.31 -6.33
C LYS A 253 -31.41 -30.79 -6.58
N ASP A 254 -30.64 -31.39 -5.68
CA ASP A 254 -30.61 -32.82 -5.29
C ASP A 254 -30.24 -33.83 -6.43
N ASP A 255 -29.60 -34.98 -6.20
CA ASP A 255 -29.53 -35.82 -5.01
C ASP A 255 -28.24 -36.68 -4.86
N GLN A 256 -28.08 -37.25 -3.67
CA GLN A 256 -27.13 -38.26 -3.10
C GLN A 256 -26.42 -39.24 -4.10
N VAL A 257 -25.18 -39.75 -3.90
CA VAL A 257 -24.53 -40.55 -2.82
C VAL A 257 -22.98 -40.53 -3.08
N GLY A 258 -22.01 -40.75 -2.17
CA GLY A 258 -21.95 -40.99 -0.71
C GLY A 258 -20.66 -41.75 -0.26
N SER A 259 -20.49 -41.98 1.04
CA SER A 259 -19.47 -42.84 1.73
C SER A 259 -17.95 -42.54 1.62
N GLY A 260 -17.48 -41.70 2.55
CA GLY A 260 -16.22 -41.73 3.32
C GLY A 260 -14.99 -42.58 2.93
N ASN A 261 -13.83 -41.93 2.99
CA ASN A 261 -12.80 -42.28 3.97
C ASN A 261 -11.76 -41.16 4.17
N ALA A 262 -11.43 -40.85 5.43
CA ALA A 262 -10.28 -40.00 5.74
C ALA A 262 -9.01 -40.86 5.84
N LYS A 263 -7.89 -40.39 5.26
CA LYS A 263 -6.55 -40.79 5.72
C LYS A 263 -5.49 -39.77 5.33
N CYS A 264 -4.90 -39.18 6.36
CA CYS A 264 -3.58 -38.55 6.29
C CYS A 264 -2.53 -39.64 6.07
N SER A 265 -1.52 -39.38 5.24
CA SER A 265 -0.19 -39.96 5.46
C SER A 265 0.92 -39.03 4.97
N LEU A 266 1.90 -38.87 5.83
CA LEU A 266 3.15 -38.16 5.62
C LEU A 266 4.19 -39.11 5.00
N CYS A 267 5.22 -38.53 4.38
CA CYS A 267 6.61 -39.02 4.16
C CYS A 267 6.94 -40.14 3.14
N HIS A 268 8.18 -40.03 2.64
CA HIS A 268 8.98 -40.92 1.77
C HIS A 268 8.55 -41.00 0.28
N GLN A 269 9.46 -41.06 -0.70
CA GLN A 269 10.92 -41.23 -0.67
C GLN A 269 11.69 -40.13 -1.43
N ILE A 270 12.95 -39.93 -1.04
CA ILE A 270 14.00 -39.39 -1.91
C ILE A 270 14.50 -40.55 -2.78
N ASP A 271 14.53 -40.37 -4.11
CA ASP A 271 15.42 -41.16 -4.97
C ASP A 271 16.03 -40.26 -6.04
N SER A 272 17.31 -40.49 -6.32
CA SER A 272 18.15 -39.61 -7.14
C SER A 272 18.90 -40.44 -8.18
N ALA A 273 18.52 -40.31 -9.45
CA ALA A 273 19.29 -40.84 -10.57
C ALA A 273 19.09 -40.00 -11.85
N CYS A 274 20.19 -39.57 -12.45
CA CYS A 274 20.21 -38.85 -13.73
C CYS A 274 19.57 -39.63 -14.88
N ASN A 275 18.97 -38.91 -15.82
CA ASN A 275 19.36 -39.07 -17.22
C ASN A 275 19.17 -37.80 -18.05
N LYS A 276 19.91 -37.72 -19.15
CA LYS A 276 20.11 -36.51 -19.98
C LYS A 276 19.08 -36.36 -21.12
N GLU A 277 19.04 -35.11 -21.59
CA GLU A 277 18.82 -34.66 -22.98
C GLU A 277 17.39 -34.35 -23.50
N LYS A 278 17.25 -33.07 -23.90
CA LYS A 278 16.44 -32.49 -24.99
C LYS A 278 14.93 -32.25 -24.75
N ALA A 279 14.62 -31.01 -24.38
CA ALA A 279 13.50 -30.21 -24.88
C ALA A 279 14.05 -28.78 -25.04
N ASN A 280 14.16 -28.27 -26.27
CA ASN A 280 13.24 -27.31 -26.88
C ASN A 280 13.25 -25.95 -26.16
N ASP A 281 13.90 -24.97 -26.79
CA ASP A 281 13.63 -23.55 -26.58
C ASP A 281 12.19 -23.29 -27.01
N ASN A 282 11.29 -23.14 -26.03
CA ASN A 282 10.08 -22.35 -26.17
C ASN A 282 10.22 -21.20 -25.18
N ASP A 283 10.09 -19.97 -25.66
CA ASP A 283 9.83 -18.83 -24.81
C ASP A 283 8.43 -19.03 -24.19
N ASP A 284 8.37 -19.56 -22.96
CA ASP A 284 7.13 -19.60 -22.19
C ASP A 284 6.84 -18.17 -21.69
N ASP A 285 5.66 -17.65 -22.04
CA ASP A 285 5.22 -16.31 -21.72
C ASP A 285 5.27 -16.02 -20.20
N ASP A 286 5.89 -14.90 -19.82
CA ASP A 286 5.83 -14.34 -18.45
C ASP A 286 4.40 -13.80 -18.15
N GLU A 287 3.39 -14.66 -18.11
CA GLU A 287 2.03 -14.35 -17.61
C GLU A 287 1.95 -14.32 -16.06
N ASP A 288 3.09 -14.30 -15.37
CA ASP A 288 3.22 -14.02 -13.93
C ASP A 288 3.16 -12.50 -13.62
N ASP A 289 2.32 -11.76 -14.36
CA ASP A 289 1.80 -10.48 -13.86
C ASP A 289 0.74 -10.76 -12.79
N GLU A 290 1.23 -11.23 -11.63
CA GLU A 290 0.46 -11.42 -10.40
C GLU A 290 -0.46 -10.21 -10.21
N GLU A 291 -1.76 -10.50 -10.32
CA GLU A 291 -2.87 -9.56 -10.25
C GLU A 291 -2.68 -8.65 -9.03
N LEU A 292 -2.13 -7.45 -9.27
CA LEU A 292 -2.13 -6.39 -8.26
C LEU A 292 -3.59 -6.19 -7.92
N GLU A 293 -3.97 -6.50 -6.67
CA GLU A 293 -5.33 -6.35 -6.16
C GLU A 293 -5.89 -4.97 -6.60
N GLU A 294 -6.67 -4.97 -7.69
CA GLU A 294 -7.35 -3.80 -8.22
C GLU A 294 -8.71 -3.67 -7.53
N PRO A 295 -9.15 -2.45 -7.15
CA PRO A 295 -10.47 -2.28 -6.60
C PRO A 295 -11.53 -2.75 -7.61
N SER A 296 -12.59 -3.39 -7.10
CA SER A 296 -13.68 -3.98 -7.90
C SER A 296 -14.39 -3.02 -8.87
N TYR A 297 -14.13 -1.72 -8.74
CA TYR A 297 -14.38 -0.74 -9.78
C TYR A 297 -13.28 0.33 -9.79
N ILE A 298 -12.69 0.54 -10.96
CA ILE A 298 -11.86 1.70 -11.30
C ILE A 298 -12.42 2.31 -12.59
N HIS A 299 -12.61 3.64 -12.60
CA HIS A 299 -13.12 4.32 -13.81
C HIS A 299 -12.15 4.11 -14.98
N PRO A 300 -12.61 3.79 -16.21
CA PRO A 300 -11.71 3.38 -17.30
C PRO A 300 -10.59 4.39 -17.63
N GLU A 301 -10.88 5.70 -17.50
CA GLU A 301 -9.90 6.77 -17.71
C GLU A 301 -8.83 6.86 -16.61
N LEU A 302 -9.09 6.26 -15.43
CA LEU A 302 -8.19 6.25 -14.28
C LEU A 302 -7.27 5.01 -14.24
N ARG A 303 -7.56 3.97 -15.04
CA ARG A 303 -6.70 2.78 -15.18
C ARG A 303 -5.30 3.10 -15.71
N LYS A 304 -5.17 4.14 -16.54
CA LYS A 304 -3.87 4.64 -17.03
C LYS A 304 -3.18 5.45 -15.94
N SER A 305 -2.77 4.76 -14.87
CA SER A 305 -2.15 5.41 -13.71
C SER A 305 -0.84 6.09 -14.09
N GLN A 306 -0.78 7.40 -13.88
CA GLN A 306 0.37 8.27 -14.18
C GLN A 306 1.50 8.10 -13.13
N LEU A 307 1.83 6.86 -12.76
CA LEU A 307 2.53 6.50 -11.52
C LEU A 307 4.05 6.76 -11.51
N TYR A 308 4.63 7.36 -12.56
CA TYR A 308 6.08 7.46 -12.76
C TYR A 308 6.52 8.83 -13.29
N PHE A 309 6.69 9.81 -12.39
CA PHE A 309 7.22 11.13 -12.77
C PHE A 309 8.27 11.66 -11.80
N ASN A 310 9.28 12.33 -12.35
CA ASN A 310 10.21 13.17 -11.59
C ASN A 310 9.54 14.50 -11.25
N LYS A 311 9.75 14.97 -10.03
CA LYS A 311 9.17 16.24 -9.53
C LYS A 311 9.74 17.44 -10.28
N ASN A 312 8.91 18.45 -10.48
CA ASN A 312 9.36 19.79 -10.85
C ASN A 312 8.73 20.82 -9.91
N ASP A 313 9.55 21.42 -9.04
CA ASP A 313 9.08 22.31 -7.97
C ASP A 313 8.83 23.76 -8.45
N THR A 314 8.87 24.02 -9.77
CA THR A 314 8.94 25.39 -10.32
C THR A 314 7.64 25.97 -10.88
N ILE A 315 6.55 25.18 -11.03
CA ILE A 315 5.30 25.66 -11.65
C ILE A 315 4.08 25.16 -10.85
N PRO A 316 3.31 26.04 -10.17
CA PRO A 316 2.04 25.67 -9.56
C PRO A 316 0.93 25.51 -10.61
N LEU A 317 -0.05 24.63 -10.36
CA LEU A 317 -1.28 24.56 -11.15
C LEU A 317 -2.06 25.89 -11.05
N PRO A 318 -2.79 26.30 -12.12
CA PRO A 318 -3.76 27.39 -12.01
C PRO A 318 -4.86 27.02 -11.01
N SER A 319 -5.15 27.94 -10.08
CA SER A 319 -6.25 27.78 -9.13
C SER A 319 -7.61 27.93 -9.82
N PRO A 320 -8.65 27.19 -9.38
CA PRO A 320 -10.02 27.46 -9.82
C PRO A 320 -10.47 28.87 -9.39
N TYR A 321 -11.28 29.51 -10.23
CA TYR A 321 -12.00 30.76 -9.96
C TYR A 321 -13.42 30.47 -9.45
#